data_AF-H3KHA0-F1
#
_entry.id   AF-H3KHA0-F1
#
_cell.length_a   1.000
_cell.length_b   1.000
_cell.length_c   1.000
_cell.angle_alpha   90.00
_cell.angle_beta   90.00
_cell.angle_gamma   90.00
#
_symmetry.space_group_name_H-M   'P 1'
#
loop_
_entity.id
_entity.type
_entity.pdbx_description
1 polymer ?
#
loop_
_entity_poly.entity_id
_entity_poly.type
_entity_poly.pdbx_seq_one_letter_code
_entity_poly.pdbx_strand_id
1 'polypeptide(L)'
;MKKTLIHVLATAAALTICGTASAAGGPSGYAVTFKPQGKIGEVVNNPYDIAPLTSVIKNGGWVLKSAHVRVVPKKGGQEVSYDVGPTALRTHGGIPVFGLYADHLNTVEVKYVRVNQGKDETIEEKYQIATPPVWFDPSWTDGKTYKTFDIEVKKKAPKAFADRLYLINNLLPASPKGMRAVWNNPMGGALQWNFYPQNAVVDTQGEVRWYMLPTKIYDPRDIYRAGIMMGFHQNDDGALSFGYGQRYAK
;
A
#
# COMPACT_ATOMS: atom_id res chain seq x y z
N MET A 1 32.86 -3.20 71.45
CA MET A 1 31.77 -2.90 70.48
C MET A 1 32.06 -1.59 69.76
N LYS A 2 32.75 -1.59 68.59
CA LYS A 2 32.84 -0.43 67.66
C LYS A 2 33.71 -0.63 66.39
N LYS A 3 33.95 -1.87 65.91
CA LYS A 3 34.76 -2.08 64.67
C LYS A 3 34.21 -3.09 63.66
N THR A 4 33.09 -3.76 63.95
CA THR A 4 32.53 -4.80 63.05
C THR A 4 31.35 -4.34 62.20
N LEU A 5 30.90 -3.08 62.30
CA LEU A 5 29.72 -2.60 61.57
C LEU A 5 30.01 -1.99 60.18
N ILE A 6 31.28 -1.73 59.85
CA ILE A 6 31.65 -0.97 58.63
C ILE A 6 31.81 -1.87 57.39
N HIS A 7 32.03 -3.17 57.57
CA HIS A 7 32.24 -4.10 56.43
C HIS A 7 30.96 -4.75 55.89
N VAL A 8 29.81 -4.57 56.56
CA VAL A 8 28.52 -5.12 56.08
C VAL A 8 27.74 -4.09 55.26
N LEU A 9 28.02 -2.80 55.42
CA LEU A 9 27.36 -1.74 54.63
C LEU A 9 27.97 -1.53 53.24
N ALA A 10 29.24 -1.93 53.03
CA ALA A 10 29.91 -1.76 51.73
C ALA A 10 29.49 -2.82 50.70
N THR A 11 29.04 -4.00 51.14
CA THR A 11 28.61 -5.10 50.25
C THR A 11 27.14 -5.02 49.84
N ALA A 12 26.32 -4.24 50.54
CA ALA A 12 24.91 -4.01 50.19
C ALA A 12 24.73 -2.87 49.16
N ALA A 13 25.73 -2.01 48.99
CA ALA A 13 25.67 -0.87 48.05
C ALA A 13 26.09 -1.23 46.60
N ALA A 14 26.65 -2.43 46.37
CA ALA A 14 27.10 -2.87 45.05
C ALA A 14 26.06 -3.69 44.26
N LEU A 15 24.90 -4.01 44.86
CA LEU A 15 23.86 -4.86 44.24
C LEU A 15 22.66 -4.07 43.70
N THR A 16 22.61 -2.75 43.87
CA THR A 16 21.44 -1.91 43.53
C THR A 16 21.55 -1.16 42.20
N ILE A 17 22.54 -1.47 41.36
CA ILE A 17 22.59 -0.98 39.98
C ILE A 17 22.77 -2.14 39.00
N CYS A 18 21.98 -3.21 39.15
CA CYS A 18 21.45 -3.86 37.95
C CYS A 18 20.32 -2.97 37.43
N GLY A 19 20.69 -1.81 36.86
CA GLY A 19 19.77 -1.09 36.01
C GLY A 19 19.28 -2.09 35.00
N THR A 20 17.96 -2.32 34.94
CA THR A 20 17.38 -3.03 33.82
C THR A 20 17.88 -2.27 32.60
N ALA A 21 18.79 -2.88 31.85
CA ALA A 21 19.10 -2.47 30.51
C ALA A 21 17.80 -2.68 29.74
N SER A 22 16.91 -1.68 29.81
CA SER A 22 15.88 -1.50 28.83
C SER A 22 16.66 -1.28 27.56
N ALA A 23 16.84 -2.34 26.79
CA ALA A 23 17.14 -2.23 25.39
C ALA A 23 15.98 -1.40 24.82
N ALA A 24 16.14 -0.08 24.81
CA ALA A 24 15.34 0.80 23.99
C ALA A 24 15.59 0.27 22.58
N GLY A 25 14.66 -0.55 22.09
CA GLY A 25 14.75 -1.16 20.77
C GLY A 25 15.07 -0.05 19.80
N GLY A 26 16.24 -0.13 19.17
CA GLY A 26 16.57 0.77 18.07
C GLY A 26 15.52 0.61 16.96
N PRO A 27 15.51 1.53 15.97
CA PRO A 27 14.53 1.52 14.87
C PRO A 27 14.50 0.23 14.04
N SER A 28 15.44 -0.69 14.26
CA SER A 28 15.51 -2.03 13.67
C SER A 28 15.88 -3.07 14.74
N GLY A 29 14.89 -3.80 15.23
CA GLY A 29 15.01 -4.89 16.22
C GLY A 29 13.63 -5.48 16.55
N TYR A 30 13.57 -6.59 17.31
CA TYR A 30 12.29 -7.24 17.70
C TYR A 30 11.36 -6.33 18.53
N ALA A 31 11.92 -5.30 19.17
CA ALA A 31 11.18 -4.27 19.88
C ALA A 31 11.00 -3.03 18.99
N VAL A 32 10.07 -3.10 18.03
CA VAL A 32 9.62 -1.92 17.26
C VAL A 32 8.91 -0.94 18.20
N THR A 33 9.34 0.33 18.20
CA THR A 33 8.73 1.40 19.00
C THR A 33 7.46 1.98 18.36
N PHE A 34 7.08 1.51 17.18
CA PHE A 34 5.84 1.91 16.52
C PHE A 34 4.64 1.29 17.24
N LYS A 35 3.70 2.13 17.67
CA LYS A 35 2.53 1.67 18.41
C LYS A 35 1.62 0.83 17.50
N PRO A 36 1.42 -0.47 17.78
CA PRO A 36 0.44 -1.25 17.04
C PRO A 36 -0.98 -0.79 17.39
N GLN A 37 -1.89 -0.85 16.42
CA GLN A 37 -3.32 -0.67 16.69
C GLN A 37 -3.98 -1.94 17.26
N GLY A 38 -3.41 -3.12 16.93
CA GLY A 38 -3.93 -4.44 17.27
C GLY A 38 -2.89 -5.34 17.95
N LYS A 39 -3.04 -6.65 17.78
CA LYS A 39 -2.19 -7.68 18.44
C LYS A 39 -0.93 -8.06 17.65
N ILE A 40 -0.82 -7.59 16.41
CA ILE A 40 0.40 -7.68 15.57
C ILE A 40 1.01 -6.29 15.40
N GLY A 41 1.91 -6.10 14.44
CA GLY A 41 2.69 -4.88 14.28
C GLY A 41 1.90 -3.66 13.81
N GLU A 42 2.65 -2.63 13.47
CA GLU A 42 2.16 -1.34 12.97
C GLU A 42 1.46 -1.45 11.60
N VAL A 43 0.65 -0.45 11.28
CA VAL A 43 0.04 -0.31 9.94
C VAL A 43 0.90 0.65 9.13
N VAL A 44 1.37 0.18 7.97
CA VAL A 44 2.14 1.00 7.03
C VAL A 44 1.28 1.27 5.80
N ASN A 45 0.93 2.53 5.59
CA ASN A 45 0.21 2.96 4.39
C ASN A 45 1.15 3.13 3.21
N ASN A 46 0.67 2.82 2.01
CA ASN A 46 1.42 2.92 0.77
C ASN A 46 2.85 2.36 0.88
N PRO A 47 3.01 1.08 1.31
CA PRO A 47 4.31 0.55 1.74
C PRO A 47 5.38 0.52 0.65
N TYR A 48 4.97 0.60 -0.62
CA TYR A 48 5.85 0.62 -1.80
C TYR A 48 5.77 1.95 -2.56
N ASP A 49 5.23 2.98 -1.93
CA ASP A 49 5.04 4.34 -2.44
C ASP A 49 4.17 4.52 -3.70
N ILE A 50 3.86 3.46 -4.44
CA ILE A 50 3.16 3.52 -5.73
C ILE A 50 1.64 3.39 -5.66
N ALA A 51 1.07 2.89 -4.55
CA ALA A 51 -0.36 2.58 -4.43
C ALA A 51 -0.96 3.16 -3.13
N PRO A 52 -1.33 4.45 -3.11
CA PRO A 52 -1.70 5.14 -1.88
C PRO A 52 -2.96 4.64 -1.16
N LEU A 53 -3.80 3.87 -1.86
CA LEU A 53 -5.02 3.24 -1.31
C LEU A 53 -4.78 1.78 -0.89
N THR A 54 -3.55 1.49 -0.47
CA THR A 54 -3.15 0.19 0.06
C THR A 54 -2.36 0.38 1.35
N SER A 55 -2.36 -0.66 2.18
CA SER A 55 -1.56 -0.70 3.40
C SER A 55 -1.03 -2.11 3.63
N VAL A 56 -0.08 -2.26 4.55
CA VAL A 56 0.29 -3.56 5.12
C VAL A 56 0.19 -3.44 6.64
N ILE A 57 -0.56 -4.35 7.25
CA ILE A 57 -0.57 -4.55 8.70
C ILE A 57 0.61 -5.47 9.02
N LYS A 58 1.68 -4.93 9.59
CA LYS A 58 2.94 -5.65 9.79
C LYS A 58 2.74 -6.83 10.75
N ASN A 59 3.45 -7.92 10.51
CA ASN A 59 3.32 -9.11 11.34
C ASN A 59 3.88 -8.96 12.76
N GLY A 60 4.62 -7.89 13.06
CA GLY A 60 5.19 -7.64 14.40
C GLY A 60 6.12 -8.76 14.88
N GLY A 61 6.77 -9.47 13.96
CA GLY A 61 7.62 -10.63 14.27
C GLY A 61 6.86 -11.96 14.41
N TRP A 62 5.52 -11.96 14.36
CA TRP A 62 4.72 -13.19 14.37
C TRP A 62 4.79 -13.92 13.03
N VAL A 63 4.75 -15.25 13.08
CA VAL A 63 4.54 -16.07 11.88
C VAL A 63 3.05 -16.15 11.60
N LEU A 64 2.63 -15.63 10.44
CA LEU A 64 1.24 -15.68 9.99
C LEU A 64 1.07 -16.82 8.98
N LYS A 65 0.01 -17.62 9.13
CA LYS A 65 -0.28 -18.76 8.25
C LYS A 65 -1.33 -18.43 7.19
N SER A 66 -2.36 -17.68 7.57
CA SER A 66 -3.44 -17.24 6.70
C SER A 66 -4.07 -15.98 7.28
N ALA A 67 -4.67 -15.18 6.41
CA ALA A 67 -5.52 -14.07 6.81
C ALA A 67 -6.72 -13.96 5.88
N HIS A 68 -7.81 -13.41 6.38
CA HIS A 68 -8.98 -12.96 5.65
C HIS A 68 -9.13 -11.48 5.93
N VAL A 69 -9.20 -10.67 4.88
CA VAL A 69 -9.28 -9.21 4.97
C VAL A 69 -10.64 -8.77 4.43
N ARG A 70 -11.30 -7.89 5.18
CA ARG A 70 -12.58 -7.29 4.82
C ARG A 70 -12.51 -5.78 5.00
N VAL A 71 -12.54 -5.05 3.90
CA VAL A 71 -12.68 -3.58 3.91
C VAL A 71 -14.16 -3.24 4.03
N VAL A 72 -14.56 -2.70 5.19
CA VAL A 72 -15.95 -2.39 5.49
C VAL A 72 -16.45 -1.29 4.54
N PRO A 73 -17.61 -1.47 3.88
CA PRO A 73 -18.16 -0.44 3.01
C PRO A 73 -18.56 0.80 3.80
N LYS A 74 -18.27 1.98 3.25
CA LYS A 74 -18.92 3.23 3.71
C LYS A 74 -20.42 3.18 3.38
N LYS A 75 -21.22 4.10 3.96
CA LYS A 75 -22.65 4.18 3.65
C LYS A 75 -22.88 4.33 2.14
N GLY A 76 -23.58 3.37 1.54
CA GLY A 76 -23.83 3.33 0.09
C GLY A 76 -22.65 2.85 -0.75
N GLY A 77 -21.53 2.46 -0.13
CA GLY A 77 -20.38 1.88 -0.81
C GLY A 77 -20.45 0.36 -0.97
N GLN A 78 -19.39 -0.22 -1.52
CA GLN A 78 -19.25 -1.64 -1.79
C GLN A 78 -18.18 -2.30 -0.90
N GLU A 79 -18.45 -3.50 -0.42
CA GLU A 79 -17.48 -4.30 0.33
C GLU A 79 -16.41 -4.86 -0.60
N VAL A 80 -15.17 -4.92 -0.12
CA VAL A 80 -14.08 -5.70 -0.74
C VAL A 80 -13.55 -6.68 0.31
N SER A 81 -13.57 -7.97 0.00
CA SER A 81 -13.16 -9.04 0.90
C SER A 81 -12.39 -10.13 0.15
N TYR A 82 -11.33 -10.65 0.76
CA TYR A 82 -10.45 -11.65 0.15
C TYR A 82 -9.57 -12.38 1.18
N ASP A 83 -9.12 -13.58 0.79
CA ASP A 83 -8.14 -14.35 1.54
C ASP A 83 -6.71 -13.99 1.14
N VAL A 84 -5.81 -14.04 2.11
CA VAL A 84 -4.37 -13.85 1.93
C VAL A 84 -3.65 -15.12 2.32
N GLY A 85 -3.00 -15.73 1.34
CA GLY A 85 -2.20 -16.94 1.52
C GLY A 85 -0.83 -16.68 2.19
N PRO A 86 -0.19 -17.74 2.69
CA PRO A 86 1.08 -17.65 3.42
C PRO A 86 2.23 -17.05 2.60
N THR A 87 2.21 -17.20 1.27
CA THR A 87 3.23 -16.59 0.39
C THR A 87 3.15 -15.07 0.44
N ALA A 88 1.97 -14.48 0.22
CA ALA A 88 1.78 -13.03 0.28
C ALA A 88 2.09 -12.46 1.67
N LEU A 89 1.68 -13.17 2.74
CA LEU A 89 1.97 -12.78 4.12
C LEU A 89 3.48 -12.64 4.38
N ARG A 90 4.29 -13.56 3.83
CA ARG A 90 5.75 -13.49 3.92
C ARG A 90 6.35 -12.40 3.02
N THR A 91 5.89 -12.31 1.76
CA THR A 91 6.38 -11.31 0.80
C THR A 91 6.24 -9.88 1.33
N HIS A 92 5.14 -9.57 1.99
CA HIS A 92 4.88 -8.23 2.53
C HIS A 92 5.29 -8.07 4.01
N GLY A 93 5.70 -9.16 4.67
CA GLY A 93 6.01 -9.18 6.10
C GLY A 93 4.83 -8.71 6.94
N GLY A 94 3.63 -9.17 6.60
CA GLY A 94 2.37 -8.68 7.16
C GLY A 94 1.17 -8.99 6.27
N ILE A 95 -0.01 -8.52 6.68
CA ILE A 95 -1.26 -8.69 5.95
C ILE A 95 -1.41 -7.51 4.96
N PRO A 96 -1.29 -7.73 3.64
CA PRO A 96 -1.56 -6.69 2.64
C PRO A 96 -3.05 -6.35 2.63
N VAL A 97 -3.34 -5.06 2.59
CA VAL A 97 -4.68 -4.47 2.53
C VAL A 97 -4.81 -3.70 1.22
N PHE A 98 -5.64 -4.26 0.33
CA PHE A 98 -6.12 -3.70 -0.92
C PHE A 98 -7.60 -3.26 -0.79
N GLY A 99 -8.01 -2.28 -1.59
CA GLY A 99 -9.42 -1.90 -1.74
C GLY A 99 -9.88 -0.75 -0.84
N LEU A 100 -8.96 0.05 -0.30
CA LEU A 100 -9.32 1.19 0.57
C LEU A 100 -10.00 2.30 -0.26
N TYR A 101 -10.98 2.97 0.34
CA TYR A 101 -11.53 4.21 -0.20
C TYR A 101 -10.50 5.33 -0.10
N ALA A 102 -10.52 6.29 -1.03
CA ALA A 102 -9.74 7.51 -0.94
C ALA A 102 -10.38 8.55 -0.01
N ASP A 103 -9.55 9.43 0.57
CA ASP A 103 -9.97 10.52 1.48
C ASP A 103 -10.95 10.04 2.57
N HIS A 104 -10.64 8.89 3.17
CA HIS A 104 -11.55 8.21 4.09
C HIS A 104 -10.80 7.53 5.22
N LEU A 105 -11.41 7.56 6.41
CA LEU A 105 -10.99 6.71 7.52
C LEU A 105 -11.61 5.32 7.34
N ASN A 106 -10.86 4.44 6.69
CA ASN A 106 -11.32 3.10 6.37
C ASN A 106 -11.33 2.22 7.62
N THR A 107 -12.40 1.45 7.80
CA THR A 107 -12.43 0.35 8.78
C THR A 107 -12.09 -0.96 8.07
N VAL A 108 -11.05 -1.64 8.54
CA VAL A 108 -10.61 -2.93 7.99
C VAL A 108 -10.71 -3.99 9.06
N GLU A 109 -11.50 -5.02 8.81
CA GLU A 109 -11.61 -6.19 9.68
C GLU A 109 -10.68 -7.28 9.14
N VAL A 110 -9.88 -7.86 10.02
CA VAL A 110 -9.01 -8.97 9.66
C VAL A 110 -9.23 -10.15 10.60
N LYS A 111 -9.22 -11.34 10.01
CA LYS A 111 -9.17 -12.61 10.72
C LYS A 111 -7.93 -13.36 10.27
N TYR A 112 -7.03 -13.72 11.18
CA TYR A 112 -5.78 -14.38 10.80
C TYR A 112 -5.35 -15.44 11.80
N VAL A 113 -4.50 -16.35 11.32
CA VAL A 113 -3.86 -17.38 12.14
C VAL A 113 -2.39 -17.00 12.34
N ARG A 114 -1.97 -16.86 13.60
CA ARG A 114 -0.56 -16.66 13.98
C ARG A 114 -0.04 -17.85 14.78
N VAL A 115 1.27 -18.08 14.72
CA VAL A 115 1.96 -19.07 15.55
C VAL A 115 2.47 -18.40 16.82
N ASN A 116 1.98 -18.84 17.98
CA ASN A 116 2.45 -18.42 19.29
C ASN A 116 3.04 -19.63 20.05
N GLN A 117 4.35 -19.59 20.31
CA GLN A 117 5.06 -20.68 21.02
C GLN A 117 4.76 -22.07 20.45
N GLY A 118 4.68 -22.17 19.12
CA GLY A 118 4.40 -23.43 18.41
C GLY A 118 2.91 -23.81 18.30
N LYS A 119 1.98 -23.02 18.86
CA LYS A 119 0.54 -23.23 18.74
C LYS A 119 -0.09 -22.21 17.80
N ASP A 120 -1.10 -22.67 17.05
CA ASP A 120 -1.86 -21.79 16.16
C ASP A 120 -2.95 -21.07 16.95
N GLU A 121 -2.98 -19.74 16.85
CA GLU A 121 -4.01 -18.89 17.41
C GLU A 121 -4.77 -18.18 16.29
N THR A 122 -6.10 -18.28 16.29
CA THR A 122 -6.96 -17.50 15.40
C THR A 122 -7.35 -16.21 16.09
N ILE A 123 -7.14 -15.08 15.43
CA ILE A 123 -7.41 -13.75 15.95
C ILE A 123 -8.31 -13.01 14.98
N GLU A 124 -9.27 -12.26 15.53
CA GLU A 124 -10.13 -11.32 14.81
C GLU A 124 -9.95 -9.94 15.43
N GLU A 125 -9.69 -8.93 14.60
CA GLU A 125 -9.53 -7.55 15.05
C GLU A 125 -9.85 -6.54 13.95
N LYS A 126 -9.94 -5.26 14.33
CA LYS A 126 -10.30 -4.15 13.44
C LYS A 126 -9.23 -3.08 13.46
N TYR A 127 -8.97 -2.50 12.30
CA TYR A 127 -8.00 -1.44 12.07
C TYR A 127 -8.67 -0.20 11.49
N GLN A 128 -8.17 0.97 11.87
CA GLN A 128 -8.58 2.26 11.30
C GLN A 128 -7.45 2.82 10.46
N ILE A 129 -7.71 2.99 9.16
CA ILE A 129 -6.69 3.34 8.16
C ILE A 129 -7.15 4.57 7.37
N ALA A 130 -6.56 5.72 7.66
CA ALA A 130 -6.78 6.94 6.89
C ALA A 130 -5.98 6.92 5.58
N THR A 131 -6.60 7.30 4.48
CA THR A 131 -5.99 7.36 3.14
C THR A 131 -6.03 8.76 2.56
N PRO A 132 -5.06 9.14 1.71
CA PRO A 132 -5.10 10.43 1.02
C PRO A 132 -6.20 10.44 -0.06
N PRO A 133 -6.55 11.62 -0.59
CA PRO A 133 -7.35 11.73 -1.81
C PRO A 133 -6.62 11.16 -3.03
N VAL A 134 -7.37 10.90 -4.09
CA VAL A 134 -6.79 10.56 -5.41
C VAL A 134 -6.42 11.84 -6.14
N TRP A 135 -5.21 11.90 -6.68
CA TRP A 135 -4.72 13.08 -7.39
C TRP A 135 -3.71 12.71 -8.49
N PHE A 136 -3.61 13.56 -9.50
CA PHE A 136 -2.60 13.51 -10.56
C PHE A 136 -2.09 14.90 -10.88
N ASP A 137 -0.87 14.98 -11.43
CA ASP A 137 -0.40 16.19 -12.08
C ASP A 137 -1.23 16.45 -13.36
N PRO A 138 -1.74 17.67 -13.58
CA PRO A 138 -2.47 17.98 -14.81
C PRO A 138 -1.55 17.91 -16.04
N SER A 139 -2.10 17.74 -17.23
CA SER A 139 -1.34 17.69 -18.49
C SER A 139 -0.82 19.08 -18.95
N TRP A 140 -1.32 20.17 -18.34
CA TRP A 140 -0.96 21.58 -18.61
C TRP A 140 -1.20 22.04 -20.06
N THR A 141 -2.17 21.45 -20.76
CA THR A 141 -2.34 21.62 -22.22
C THR A 141 -3.40 22.63 -22.62
N ASP A 142 -4.60 22.56 -22.05
CA ASP A 142 -5.75 23.36 -22.50
C ASP A 142 -6.38 24.20 -21.39
N GLY A 143 -5.69 24.36 -20.25
CA GLY A 143 -6.13 25.19 -19.13
C GLY A 143 -7.40 24.67 -18.42
N LYS A 144 -7.87 23.46 -18.74
CA LYS A 144 -9.04 22.85 -18.12
C LYS A 144 -8.67 22.07 -16.86
N THR A 145 -9.58 22.09 -15.89
CA THR A 145 -9.53 21.18 -14.76
C THR A 145 -10.07 19.82 -15.17
N TYR A 146 -9.29 18.78 -14.92
CA TYR A 146 -9.73 17.40 -15.09
C TYR A 146 -9.96 16.82 -13.71
N LYS A 147 -11.15 16.28 -13.46
CA LYS A 147 -11.39 15.47 -12.27
C LYS A 147 -10.66 14.14 -12.42
N THR A 148 -9.95 13.76 -11.37
CA THR A 148 -9.26 12.48 -11.32
C THR A 148 -10.29 11.35 -11.23
N PHE A 149 -10.37 10.51 -12.28
CA PHE A 149 -11.35 9.42 -12.41
C PHE A 149 -12.81 9.89 -12.21
N ASP A 150 -13.31 10.71 -13.14
CA ASP A 150 -14.72 11.13 -13.16
C ASP A 150 -15.62 9.97 -13.62
N ILE A 151 -16.01 9.12 -12.67
CA ILE A 151 -16.80 7.91 -12.95
C ILE A 151 -18.29 8.21 -12.80
N GLU A 152 -19.06 7.87 -13.84
CA GLU A 152 -20.52 7.93 -13.80
C GLU A 152 -21.11 6.51 -13.91
N VAL A 153 -21.80 6.08 -12.85
CA VAL A 153 -22.53 4.80 -12.85
C VAL A 153 -23.83 4.97 -13.63
N LYS A 154 -23.81 4.59 -14.92
CA LYS A 154 -24.98 4.69 -15.81
C LYS A 154 -26.14 3.76 -15.43
N LYS A 155 -25.83 2.62 -14.84
CA LYS A 155 -26.81 1.62 -14.42
C LYS A 155 -26.36 0.97 -13.14
N LYS A 156 -27.26 0.92 -12.15
CA LYS A 156 -27.00 0.20 -10.90
C LYS A 156 -26.72 -1.28 -11.19
N ALA A 157 -25.61 -1.78 -10.68
CA ALA A 157 -25.26 -3.19 -10.81
C ALA A 157 -26.33 -4.07 -10.12
N PRO A 158 -26.79 -5.16 -10.75
CA PRO A 158 -27.58 -6.18 -10.07
C PRO A 158 -26.79 -6.78 -8.90
N LYS A 159 -27.49 -7.34 -7.90
CA LYS A 159 -26.86 -7.91 -6.70
C LYS A 159 -25.74 -8.92 -7.02
N ALA A 160 -25.92 -9.75 -8.04
CA ALA A 160 -24.94 -10.75 -8.47
C ALA A 160 -23.65 -10.19 -9.07
N PHE A 161 -23.59 -8.88 -9.34
CA PHE A 161 -22.43 -8.20 -9.91
C PHE A 161 -21.97 -7.02 -9.04
N ALA A 162 -22.58 -6.81 -7.87
CA ALA A 162 -22.27 -5.65 -7.03
C ALA A 162 -20.81 -5.65 -6.54
N ASP A 163 -20.22 -6.84 -6.38
CA ASP A 163 -18.85 -7.10 -5.95
C ASP A 163 -17.78 -6.90 -7.04
N ARG A 164 -18.17 -6.57 -8.27
CA ARG A 164 -17.21 -6.43 -9.37
C ARG A 164 -16.30 -5.21 -9.18
N LEU A 165 -15.03 -5.44 -9.48
CA LEU A 165 -13.97 -4.44 -9.55
C LEU A 165 -13.41 -4.39 -10.97
N TYR A 166 -13.14 -3.19 -11.47
CA TYR A 166 -12.66 -2.99 -12.83
C TYR A 166 -11.36 -2.21 -12.80
N LEU A 167 -10.28 -2.79 -13.35
CA LEU A 167 -9.06 -2.05 -13.63
C LEU A 167 -9.27 -1.19 -14.88
N ILE A 168 -9.25 0.13 -14.68
CA ILE A 168 -9.27 1.14 -15.73
C ILE A 168 -7.84 1.53 -16.03
N ASN A 169 -7.40 1.30 -17.27
CA ASN A 169 -6.21 1.90 -17.84
C ASN A 169 -6.64 3.01 -18.79
N ASN A 170 -6.29 4.24 -18.44
CA ASN A 170 -6.52 5.42 -19.24
C ASN A 170 -5.28 6.33 -19.27
N LEU A 171 -5.33 7.39 -20.07
CA LEU A 171 -4.23 8.31 -20.29
C LEU A 171 -4.72 9.76 -20.30
N LEU A 172 -3.96 10.64 -19.65
CA LEU A 172 -4.15 12.08 -19.79
C LEU A 172 -3.63 12.56 -21.14
N PRO A 173 -4.15 13.67 -21.69
CA PRO A 173 -3.64 14.28 -22.91
C PRO A 173 -2.13 14.52 -22.87
N ALA A 174 -1.51 14.47 -24.05
CA ALA A 174 -0.08 14.69 -24.25
C ALA A 174 0.39 16.02 -23.63
N SER A 175 1.37 15.97 -22.72
CA SER A 175 1.90 17.16 -22.05
C SER A 175 3.15 17.71 -22.75
N PRO A 176 3.40 19.04 -22.74
CA PRO A 176 4.66 19.62 -23.22
C PRO A 176 5.91 19.03 -22.55
N LYS A 177 5.80 18.48 -21.33
CA LYS A 177 6.90 17.80 -20.63
C LYS A 177 7.34 16.51 -21.33
N GLY A 178 6.43 15.80 -22.00
CA GLY A 178 6.69 14.47 -22.58
C GLY A 178 6.88 14.44 -24.09
N MET A 179 6.40 15.46 -24.82
CA MET A 179 6.40 15.47 -26.29
C MET A 179 7.63 16.11 -26.93
N ARG A 180 8.54 16.68 -26.14
CA ARG A 180 9.68 17.50 -26.63
C ARG A 180 11.00 16.74 -26.82
N ALA A 181 10.95 15.42 -26.95
CA ALA A 181 12.16 14.59 -27.09
C ALA A 181 12.89 14.73 -28.45
N VAL A 182 12.39 15.55 -29.39
CA VAL A 182 12.98 15.73 -30.73
C VAL A 182 13.07 17.20 -31.07
N TRP A 183 14.19 17.59 -31.69
CA TRP A 183 14.52 18.99 -31.99
C TRP A 183 14.62 19.29 -33.49
N ASN A 184 14.86 18.30 -34.37
CA ASN A 184 14.97 18.48 -35.83
C ASN A 184 14.76 17.17 -36.61
N ASN A 185 14.37 17.26 -37.88
CA ASN A 185 14.16 16.14 -38.82
C ASN A 185 15.49 15.69 -39.49
N PRO A 186 15.63 14.41 -39.92
CA PRO A 186 14.61 13.36 -39.97
C PRO A 186 14.44 12.58 -38.66
N MET A 187 13.18 12.24 -38.35
CA MET A 187 12.79 11.46 -37.18
C MET A 187 12.59 9.98 -37.51
N GLY A 188 12.89 9.09 -36.55
CA GLY A 188 12.57 7.67 -36.58
C GLY A 188 11.94 7.20 -35.27
N GLY A 189 11.14 6.13 -35.33
CA GLY A 189 10.48 5.55 -34.15
C GLY A 189 9.31 6.39 -33.60
N ALA A 190 8.94 6.13 -32.34
CA ALA A 190 7.73 6.69 -31.71
C ALA A 190 7.98 7.21 -30.27
N LEU A 191 9.16 7.77 -30.00
CA LEU A 191 9.54 8.24 -28.64
C LEU A 191 8.60 9.34 -28.09
N GLN A 192 7.96 10.11 -28.97
CA GLN A 192 6.94 11.10 -28.61
C GLN A 192 5.62 10.47 -28.15
N TRP A 193 5.43 9.15 -28.27
CA TRP A 193 4.23 8.49 -27.79
C TRP A 193 4.31 8.31 -26.26
N ASN A 194 4.11 9.43 -25.56
CA ASN A 194 4.45 9.62 -24.15
C ASN A 194 3.35 10.40 -23.40
N PHE A 195 2.43 9.66 -22.78
CA PHE A 195 1.21 10.19 -22.17
C PHE A 195 1.19 9.82 -20.68
N TYR A 196 0.77 10.77 -19.84
CA TYR A 196 0.74 10.57 -18.40
C TYR A 196 -0.34 9.52 -18.05
N PRO A 197 0.00 8.45 -17.32
CA PRO A 197 -0.91 7.32 -17.14
C PRO A 197 -1.96 7.61 -16.06
N GLN A 198 -3.15 7.04 -16.24
CA GLN A 198 -4.25 7.05 -15.27
C GLN A 198 -4.75 5.62 -15.06
N ASN A 199 -4.19 4.95 -14.05
CA ASN A 199 -4.57 3.59 -13.72
C ASN A 199 -5.27 3.54 -12.36
N ALA A 200 -6.47 2.98 -12.33
CA ALA A 200 -7.24 2.78 -11.10
C ALA A 200 -8.08 1.51 -11.15
N VAL A 201 -8.41 0.98 -9.98
CA VAL A 201 -9.51 0.02 -9.82
C VAL A 201 -10.72 0.77 -9.31
N VAL A 202 -11.85 0.59 -9.98
CA VAL A 202 -13.15 1.19 -9.60
C VAL A 202 -14.16 0.10 -9.26
N ASP A 203 -15.03 0.36 -8.29
CA ASP A 203 -16.14 -0.53 -7.95
C ASP A 203 -17.44 -0.16 -8.67
N THR A 204 -18.49 -0.94 -8.42
CA THR A 204 -19.81 -0.74 -9.03
C THR A 204 -20.57 0.49 -8.53
N GLN A 205 -20.09 1.15 -7.48
CA GLN A 205 -20.62 2.45 -7.01
C GLN A 205 -19.85 3.63 -7.63
N GLY A 206 -18.87 3.35 -8.50
CA GLY A 206 -18.02 4.36 -9.13
C GLY A 206 -16.91 4.87 -8.23
N GLU A 207 -16.64 4.19 -7.11
CA GLU A 207 -15.61 4.60 -6.15
C GLU A 207 -14.26 4.04 -6.56
N VAL A 208 -13.21 4.87 -6.46
CA VAL A 208 -11.83 4.42 -6.67
C VAL A 208 -11.37 3.62 -5.46
N ARG A 209 -11.00 2.36 -5.70
CA ARG A 209 -10.58 1.37 -4.67
C ARG A 209 -9.10 1.04 -4.71
N TRP A 210 -8.41 1.51 -5.75
CA TRP A 210 -6.97 1.48 -5.91
C TRP A 210 -6.59 2.47 -7.01
N TYR A 211 -5.41 3.08 -6.91
CA TYR A 211 -4.81 3.77 -8.05
C TYR A 211 -3.30 3.68 -8.00
N MET A 212 -2.69 3.75 -9.18
CA MET A 212 -1.25 3.88 -9.34
C MET A 212 -0.87 5.35 -9.27
N LEU A 213 -0.03 5.74 -8.31
CA LEU A 213 0.54 7.08 -8.24
C LEU A 213 1.69 7.22 -9.25
N PRO A 214 1.51 7.94 -10.38
CA PRO A 214 2.43 7.83 -11.50
C PRO A 214 3.79 8.42 -11.20
N THR A 215 3.88 9.51 -10.43
CA THR A 215 5.15 10.19 -10.10
C THR A 215 6.20 9.27 -9.46
N LYS A 216 5.81 8.10 -8.97
CA LYS A 216 6.70 7.11 -8.36
C LYS A 216 7.29 6.13 -9.37
N ILE A 217 6.66 5.94 -10.52
CA ILE A 217 7.05 4.96 -11.55
C ILE A 217 7.22 5.58 -12.93
N TYR A 218 6.72 6.78 -13.15
CA TYR A 218 6.66 7.48 -14.43
C TYR A 218 7.24 8.90 -14.30
N ASP A 219 8.16 9.25 -15.19
CA ASP A 219 8.67 10.61 -15.40
C ASP A 219 8.73 10.89 -16.91
N PRO A 220 7.94 11.84 -17.45
CA PRO A 220 7.91 12.12 -18.88
C PRO A 220 9.23 12.65 -19.44
N ARG A 221 10.20 13.04 -18.59
CA ARG A 221 11.51 13.57 -18.97
C ARG A 221 12.60 12.50 -19.04
N ASP A 222 12.32 11.30 -18.52
CA ASP A 222 13.26 10.19 -18.49
C ASP A 222 12.80 9.11 -19.47
N ILE A 223 13.57 8.88 -20.54
CA ILE A 223 13.25 7.90 -21.59
C ILE A 223 13.07 6.47 -21.04
N TYR A 224 13.68 6.15 -19.89
CA TYR A 224 13.55 4.85 -19.25
C TYR A 224 12.37 4.78 -18.30
N ARG A 225 11.75 5.92 -17.96
CA ARG A 225 10.57 6.02 -17.08
C ARG A 225 9.38 6.70 -17.74
N ALA A 226 9.37 6.76 -19.07
CA ALA A 226 8.35 7.42 -19.88
C ALA A 226 7.67 6.43 -20.83
N GLY A 227 6.69 6.91 -21.60
CA GLY A 227 5.93 6.15 -22.59
C GLY A 227 4.56 5.70 -22.08
N ILE A 228 3.72 5.18 -22.99
CA ILE A 228 2.34 4.82 -22.62
C ILE A 228 2.29 3.49 -21.89
N MET A 229 1.67 3.46 -20.71
CA MET A 229 1.34 2.23 -19.99
C MET A 229 0.20 1.48 -20.67
N MET A 230 0.51 0.33 -21.25
CA MET A 230 -0.42 -0.48 -22.02
C MET A 230 -0.24 -1.98 -21.76
N GLY A 231 -1.22 -2.76 -22.20
CA GLY A 231 -1.14 -4.22 -22.17
C GLY A 231 -1.18 -4.81 -20.76
N PHE A 232 -1.91 -4.17 -19.83
CA PHE A 232 -2.15 -4.75 -18.51
C PHE A 232 -2.81 -6.11 -18.64
N HIS A 233 -2.14 -7.13 -18.11
CA HIS A 233 -2.57 -8.51 -18.15
C HIS A 233 -2.32 -9.18 -16.80
N GLN A 234 -3.31 -9.89 -16.27
CA GLN A 234 -3.15 -10.66 -15.05
C GLN A 234 -2.49 -11.99 -15.36
N ASN A 235 -1.36 -12.27 -14.71
CA ASN A 235 -0.66 -13.54 -14.81
C ASN A 235 -1.25 -14.59 -13.87
N ASP A 236 -0.82 -15.84 -14.01
CA ASP A 236 -1.29 -16.97 -13.17
C ASP A 236 -1.03 -16.80 -11.67
N ASP A 237 -0.02 -16.01 -11.30
CA ASP A 237 0.29 -15.68 -9.90
C ASP A 237 -0.52 -14.48 -9.37
N GLY A 238 -1.42 -13.94 -10.18
CA GLY A 238 -2.29 -12.81 -9.86
C GLY A 238 -1.65 -11.43 -10.04
N ALA A 239 -0.35 -11.34 -10.32
CA ALA A 239 0.33 -10.07 -10.59
C ALA A 239 -0.03 -9.53 -11.98
N LEU A 240 0.18 -8.22 -12.21
CA LEU A 240 -0.14 -7.57 -13.48
C LEU A 240 1.12 -7.28 -14.30
N SER A 241 1.24 -7.87 -15.48
CA SER A 241 2.26 -7.50 -16.46
C SER A 241 1.77 -6.35 -17.32
N PHE A 242 2.62 -5.37 -17.62
CA PHE A 242 2.32 -4.26 -18.54
C PHE A 242 3.60 -3.68 -19.16
N GLY A 243 3.48 -3.04 -20.32
CA GLY A 243 4.57 -2.36 -21.01
C GLY A 243 4.42 -0.85 -20.96
N TYR A 244 5.54 -0.12 -20.96
CA TYR A 244 5.55 1.33 -21.19
C TYR A 244 6.90 1.82 -21.66
N GLY A 245 6.87 2.61 -22.73
CA GLY A 245 8.07 3.11 -23.40
C GLY A 245 8.98 1.97 -23.81
N GLN A 246 10.18 1.93 -23.23
CA GLN A 246 11.23 0.96 -23.55
C GLN A 246 11.33 -0.19 -22.55
N ARG A 247 10.32 -0.41 -21.70
CA ARG A 247 10.34 -1.44 -20.65
C ARG A 247 9.02 -2.16 -20.45
N TYR A 248 9.11 -3.32 -19.82
CA TYR A 248 7.99 -4.07 -19.26
C TYR A 248 8.12 -4.11 -17.73
N ALA A 249 6.98 -4.19 -17.04
CA ALA A 249 6.88 -4.33 -15.60
C ALA A 249 5.92 -5.49 -15.27
N LYS A 250 6.07 -6.01 -14.05
CA LYS A 250 5.20 -7.00 -13.42
C LYS A 250 5.06 -6.67 -11.94
#